data_AF-A0A942U644-F1
#
_entry.id   AF-A0A942U644-F1
#
_cell.length_a   1.000
_cell.length_b   1.000
_cell.length_c   1.000
_cell.angle_alpha   90.00
_cell.angle_beta   90.00
_cell.angle_gamma   90.00
#
_symmetry.space_group_name_H-M   'P 1'
#
loop_
_entity.id
_entity.type
_entity.pdbx_description
1 polymer ?
#
loop_
_entity_poly.entity_id
_entity_poly.type
_entity_poly.pdbx_seq_one_letter_code
_entity_poly.pdbx_strand_id
1 'polypeptide(L)'
;MFNRKKINADVNERFPIERNKRLTAIAATVLFVLIIAEFVTMANLVELISYHIYVGILIAGPLVVKMCSISYRFFRYYTKSPDFVKAGPPIILLRLLAPFLVVITVMVMVSGFGLVLGGHVHEGLFLKIHAISVILWLPLLAVHIFAYIRKASGLIANDWTRKSKYRVPGRQGRIGINVAALIVSGIVANILTPLYRGEPEHGIPPLVLGIVATVIAVIIARPHLGITNKGPRL
;
A
#
# COMPACT_ATOMS: atom_id res chain seq x y z
N MET A 1 -28.47 6.40 34.06
CA MET A 1 -28.60 4.97 33.71
C MET A 1 -28.24 4.79 32.23
N PHE A 2 -27.04 4.28 31.92
CA PHE A 2 -26.57 4.15 30.53
C PHE A 2 -27.37 3.07 29.78
N ASN A 3 -27.97 3.42 28.65
CA ASN A 3 -28.78 2.51 27.84
C ASN A 3 -27.89 1.48 27.12
N ARG A 4 -27.79 0.25 27.69
CA ARG A 4 -27.01 -0.87 27.13
C ARG A 4 -27.35 -1.18 25.66
N LYS A 5 -28.60 -1.01 25.22
CA LYS A 5 -28.98 -1.23 23.81
C LYS A 5 -28.28 -0.26 22.87
N LYS A 6 -28.13 1.00 23.28
CA LYS A 6 -27.46 2.06 22.48
C LYS A 6 -25.95 1.80 22.38
N ILE A 7 -25.33 1.30 23.44
CA ILE A 7 -23.91 0.89 23.46
C ILE A 7 -23.68 -0.31 22.54
N ASN A 8 -24.54 -1.33 22.60
CA ASN A 8 -24.39 -2.53 21.77
C ASN A 8 -24.62 -2.24 20.28
N ALA A 9 -25.55 -1.35 19.93
CA ALA A 9 -25.77 -0.90 18.56
C ALA A 9 -24.54 -0.17 17.99
N ASP A 10 -23.97 0.76 18.76
CA ASP A 10 -22.75 1.51 18.40
C ASP A 10 -21.49 0.62 18.30
N VAL A 11 -21.43 -0.47 19.08
CA VAL A 11 -20.36 -1.48 18.96
C VAL A 11 -20.54 -2.30 17.67
N ASN A 12 -21.77 -2.69 17.32
CA ASN A 12 -22.05 -3.46 16.11
C ASN A 12 -21.82 -2.67 14.82
N GLU A 13 -22.23 -1.40 14.76
CA GLU A 13 -22.00 -0.48 13.62
C GLU A 13 -20.49 -0.23 13.36
N ARG A 14 -19.65 -0.34 14.38
CA ARG A 14 -18.19 -0.16 14.24
C ARG A 14 -17.46 -1.36 13.65
N PHE A 15 -18.02 -2.57 13.70
CA PHE A 15 -17.31 -3.77 13.26
C PHE A 15 -16.97 -3.78 11.76
N PRO A 16 -17.85 -3.40 10.80
CA PRO A 16 -17.50 -3.39 9.38
C PRO A 16 -16.35 -2.43 9.07
N ILE A 17 -16.37 -1.24 9.65
CA ILE A 17 -15.35 -0.21 9.48
C ILE A 17 -14.01 -0.69 10.05
N GLU A 18 -14.04 -1.22 11.27
CA GLU A 18 -12.82 -1.62 11.98
C GLU A 18 -12.20 -2.88 11.36
N ARG A 19 -13.02 -3.83 10.87
CA ARG A 19 -12.55 -4.99 10.10
C ARG A 19 -11.85 -4.56 8.81
N ASN A 20 -12.43 -3.63 8.06
CA ASN A 20 -11.83 -3.08 6.84
C ASN A 20 -10.52 -2.33 7.13
N LYS A 21 -10.50 -1.51 8.19
CA LYS A 21 -9.28 -0.80 8.64
C LYS A 21 -8.16 -1.77 8.98
N ARG A 22 -8.44 -2.82 9.76
CA ARG A 22 -7.44 -3.82 10.16
C ARG A 22 -6.95 -4.65 8.97
N LEU A 23 -7.83 -5.01 8.02
CA LEU A 23 -7.43 -5.70 6.79
C LEU A 23 -6.47 -4.83 5.98
N THR A 24 -6.83 -3.57 5.78
CA THR A 24 -5.99 -2.59 5.07
C THR A 24 -4.66 -2.37 5.77
N ALA A 25 -4.67 -2.31 7.11
CA ALA A 25 -3.45 -2.12 7.91
C ALA A 25 -2.49 -3.30 7.74
N ILE A 26 -2.97 -4.56 7.84
CA ILE A 26 -2.14 -5.75 7.64
C ILE A 26 -1.53 -5.74 6.23
N ALA A 27 -2.35 -5.53 5.20
CA ALA A 27 -1.87 -5.47 3.82
C ALA A 27 -0.84 -4.34 3.62
N ALA A 28 -1.08 -3.16 4.21
CA ALA A 28 -0.15 -2.04 4.14
C ALA A 28 1.18 -2.32 4.87
N THR A 29 1.17 -3.08 5.97
CA THR A 29 2.40 -3.50 6.66
C THR A 29 3.22 -4.45 5.83
N VAL A 30 2.58 -5.47 5.26
CA VAL A 30 3.25 -6.42 4.36
C VAL A 30 3.85 -5.68 3.16
N LEU A 31 3.07 -4.80 2.53
CA LEU A 31 3.54 -3.95 1.44
C LEU A 31 4.71 -3.07 1.86
N PHE A 32 4.66 -2.45 3.05
CA PHE A 32 5.74 -1.59 3.52
C PHE A 32 7.06 -2.35 3.63
N VAL A 33 7.04 -3.58 4.16
CA VAL A 33 8.24 -4.43 4.23
C VAL A 33 8.76 -4.81 2.84
N LEU A 34 7.87 -5.23 1.94
CA LEU A 34 8.26 -5.60 0.57
C LEU A 34 8.80 -4.41 -0.23
N ILE A 35 8.22 -3.22 -0.06
CA ILE A 35 8.69 -1.99 -0.71
C ILE A 35 10.07 -1.58 -0.19
N ILE A 36 10.38 -1.82 1.09
CA ILE A 36 11.76 -1.62 1.59
C ILE A 36 12.71 -2.58 0.88
N ALA A 37 12.34 -3.86 0.73
CA ALA A 37 13.16 -4.82 -0.01
C ALA A 37 13.37 -4.39 -1.48
N GLU A 38 12.33 -3.87 -2.14
CA GLU A 38 12.44 -3.28 -3.48
C GLU A 38 13.46 -2.14 -3.56
N PHE A 39 13.47 -1.24 -2.58
CA PHE A 39 14.44 -0.14 -2.57
C PHE A 39 15.87 -0.64 -2.38
N VAL A 40 16.07 -1.72 -1.60
CA VAL A 40 17.36 -2.36 -1.44
C VAL A 40 17.81 -2.99 -2.77
N THR A 41 16.93 -3.74 -3.46
CA THR A 41 17.27 -4.35 -4.75
C THR A 41 17.53 -3.30 -5.83
N MET A 42 16.76 -2.20 -5.82
CA MET A 42 16.91 -1.09 -6.75
C MET A 42 18.23 -0.31 -6.55
N ALA A 43 18.79 -0.29 -5.34
CA ALA A 43 20.09 0.32 -5.07
C ALA A 43 21.26 -0.44 -5.70
N ASN A 44 21.08 -1.74 -5.98
CA ASN A 44 22.07 -2.59 -6.66
C ASN A 44 21.36 -3.45 -7.73
N LEU A 45 20.71 -2.79 -8.68
CA LEU A 45 19.78 -3.43 -9.61
C LEU A 45 20.47 -4.45 -10.52
N VAL A 46 21.71 -4.20 -10.94
CA VAL A 46 22.46 -5.11 -11.83
C VAL A 46 22.65 -6.49 -11.18
N GLU A 47 23.11 -6.52 -9.93
CA GLU A 47 23.35 -7.78 -9.21
C GLU A 47 22.06 -8.41 -8.66
N LEU A 48 21.05 -7.58 -8.38
CA LEU A 48 19.82 -8.00 -7.69
C LEU A 48 18.57 -7.99 -8.59
N ILE A 49 18.72 -7.98 -9.92
CA ILE A 49 17.60 -7.88 -10.85
C ILE A 49 16.57 -9.00 -10.66
N SER A 50 17.03 -10.25 -10.47
CA SER A 50 16.13 -11.38 -10.22
C SER A 50 15.32 -11.19 -8.92
N TYR A 51 15.94 -10.62 -7.88
CA TYR A 51 15.26 -10.33 -6.63
C TYR A 51 14.29 -9.15 -6.77
N HIS A 52 14.66 -8.10 -7.50
CA HIS A 52 13.77 -6.97 -7.82
C HIS A 52 12.52 -7.45 -8.56
N ILE A 53 12.68 -8.31 -9.57
CA ILE A 53 11.54 -8.88 -10.31
C ILE A 53 10.68 -9.75 -9.39
N TYR A 54 11.32 -10.63 -8.62
CA TYR A 54 10.60 -11.54 -7.72
C TYR A 54 9.79 -10.78 -6.66
N VAL A 55 10.41 -9.82 -5.97
CA VAL A 55 9.76 -9.01 -4.95
C VAL A 55 8.68 -8.11 -5.57
N GLY A 56 8.90 -7.59 -6.78
CA GLY A 56 7.95 -6.72 -7.49
C GLY A 56 6.67 -7.47 -7.85
N ILE A 57 6.80 -8.72 -8.28
CA ILE A 57 5.65 -9.62 -8.51
C ILE A 57 5.00 -9.99 -7.16
N LEU A 58 5.78 -10.29 -6.13
CA LEU A 58 5.28 -10.65 -4.81
C LEU A 58 4.41 -9.53 -4.20
N ILE A 59 4.78 -8.26 -4.41
CA ILE A 59 4.02 -7.07 -4.01
C ILE A 59 2.60 -7.07 -4.58
N ALA A 60 2.38 -7.61 -5.78
CA ALA A 60 1.09 -7.59 -6.47
C ALA A 60 -0.04 -8.19 -5.60
N GLY A 61 0.23 -9.27 -4.88
CA GLY A 61 -0.77 -9.95 -4.04
C GLY A 61 -1.31 -9.04 -2.92
N PRO A 62 -0.47 -8.63 -1.95
CA PRO A 62 -0.85 -7.68 -0.90
C PRO A 62 -1.37 -6.34 -1.44
N LEU A 63 -0.87 -5.90 -2.61
CA LEU A 63 -1.35 -4.70 -3.28
C LEU A 63 -2.81 -4.86 -3.70
N VAL A 64 -3.18 -5.96 -4.36
CA VAL A 64 -4.58 -6.27 -4.72
C VAL A 64 -5.46 -6.27 -3.47
N VAL A 65 -5.01 -6.90 -2.37
CA VAL A 65 -5.76 -6.87 -1.09
C VAL A 65 -5.98 -5.44 -0.60
N LYS A 66 -4.93 -4.61 -0.58
CA LYS A 66 -5.04 -3.20 -0.17
C LYS A 66 -5.99 -2.43 -1.09
N MET A 67 -5.85 -2.59 -2.41
CA MET A 67 -6.66 -1.91 -3.43
C MET A 67 -8.13 -2.28 -3.33
N CYS A 68 -8.47 -3.57 -3.24
CA CYS A 68 -9.84 -4.02 -3.02
C CYS A 68 -10.41 -3.48 -1.70
N SER A 69 -9.62 -3.49 -0.63
CA SER A 69 -10.04 -3.00 0.69
C SER A 69 -10.33 -1.50 0.70
N ILE A 70 -9.49 -0.67 0.07
CA ILE A 70 -9.73 0.78 -0.03
C ILE A 70 -10.86 1.11 -1.00
N SER A 71 -10.99 0.36 -2.10
CA SER A 71 -12.08 0.52 -3.07
C SER A 71 -13.43 0.17 -2.44
N TYR A 72 -13.50 -0.92 -1.67
CA TYR A 72 -14.69 -1.27 -0.89
C TYR A 72 -15.11 -0.10 0.02
N ARG A 73 -14.16 0.47 0.77
CA ARG A 73 -14.45 1.62 1.63
C ARG A 73 -14.91 2.85 0.84
N PHE A 74 -14.28 3.12 -0.31
CA PHE A 74 -14.66 4.20 -1.21
C PHE A 74 -16.11 4.02 -1.68
N PHE A 75 -16.44 2.87 -2.27
CA PHE A 75 -17.79 2.58 -2.77
C PHE A 75 -18.83 2.69 -1.66
N ARG A 76 -18.59 2.11 -0.48
CA ARG A 76 -19.52 2.20 0.66
C ARG A 76 -19.76 3.64 1.14
N TYR A 77 -18.74 4.50 1.08
CA TYR A 77 -18.88 5.90 1.43
C TYR A 77 -19.74 6.67 0.41
N TYR A 78 -19.47 6.51 -0.89
CA TYR A 78 -20.20 7.26 -1.93
C TYR A 78 -21.60 6.71 -2.23
N THR A 79 -21.84 5.43 -1.98
CA THR A 79 -23.19 4.82 -1.96
C THR A 79 -23.96 5.11 -0.66
N LYS A 80 -23.45 6.03 0.17
CA LYS A 80 -24.11 6.56 1.38
C LYS A 80 -24.41 5.50 2.45
N SER A 81 -23.61 4.44 2.55
CA SER A 81 -23.72 3.48 3.65
C SER A 81 -23.57 4.22 5.00
N PRO A 82 -24.55 4.16 5.92
CA PRO A 82 -24.58 5.00 7.13
C PRO A 82 -23.29 4.93 7.95
N ASP A 83 -22.80 3.71 8.23
CA ASP A 83 -21.58 3.47 9.02
C ASP A 83 -20.34 4.14 8.39
N PHE A 84 -20.20 4.04 7.07
CA PHE A 84 -19.04 4.57 6.34
C PHE A 84 -19.08 6.09 6.21
N VAL A 85 -20.27 6.68 6.06
CA VAL A 85 -20.45 8.14 6.05
C VAL A 85 -20.15 8.72 7.43
N LYS A 86 -20.67 8.10 8.50
CA LYS A 86 -20.36 8.48 9.90
C LYS A 86 -18.86 8.43 10.20
N ALA A 87 -18.14 7.47 9.61
CA ALA A 87 -16.69 7.36 9.78
C ALA A 87 -15.88 8.51 9.15
N GLY A 88 -16.52 9.34 8.31
CA GLY A 88 -15.95 10.54 7.72
C GLY A 88 -14.98 10.27 6.55
N PRO A 89 -14.83 11.25 5.64
CA PRO A 89 -13.84 11.18 4.57
C PRO A 89 -12.40 11.37 5.11
N PRO A 90 -11.38 10.92 4.37
CA PRO A 90 -10.00 11.35 4.60
C PRO A 90 -9.88 12.88 4.47
N ILE A 91 -8.81 13.47 5.04
CA ILE A 91 -8.48 14.88 4.79
C ILE A 91 -8.33 15.13 3.28
N ILE A 92 -8.74 16.31 2.81
CA ILE A 92 -8.88 16.62 1.38
C ILE A 92 -7.57 16.38 0.61
N LEU A 93 -6.44 16.77 1.19
CA LEU A 93 -5.12 16.60 0.58
C LEU A 93 -4.82 15.12 0.29
N LEU A 94 -5.06 14.22 1.24
CA LEU A 94 -4.85 12.78 1.06
C LEU A 94 -5.90 12.15 0.14
N ARG A 95 -7.10 12.74 0.08
CA ARG A 95 -8.16 12.34 -0.86
C ARG A 95 -7.81 12.67 -2.30
N LEU A 96 -7.12 13.79 -2.53
CA LEU A 96 -6.59 14.18 -3.84
C LEU A 96 -5.32 13.39 -4.20
N LEU A 97 -4.42 13.15 -3.25
CA LEU A 97 -3.20 12.36 -3.45
C LEU A 97 -3.50 10.91 -3.86
N ALA A 98 -4.53 10.30 -3.24
CA ALA A 98 -4.86 8.90 -3.41
C ALA A 98 -5.08 8.45 -4.88
N PRO A 99 -5.90 9.10 -5.72
CA PRO A 99 -6.08 8.70 -7.11
C PRO A 99 -4.77 8.77 -7.92
N PHE A 100 -3.95 9.81 -7.75
CA PHE A 100 -2.66 9.89 -8.44
C PHE A 100 -1.73 8.75 -8.02
N LEU A 101 -1.63 8.48 -6.72
CA LEU A 101 -0.84 7.36 -6.20
C LEU A 101 -1.35 6.02 -6.76
N VAL A 102 -2.67 5.82 -6.84
CA VAL A 102 -3.29 4.63 -7.43
C VAL A 102 -2.90 4.47 -8.90
N VAL A 103 -3.08 5.50 -9.72
CA VAL A 103 -2.76 5.45 -11.15
C VAL A 103 -1.29 5.14 -11.36
N ILE A 104 -0.40 5.89 -10.68
CA ILE A 104 1.04 5.70 -10.84
C ILE A 104 1.48 4.32 -10.32
N THR A 105 0.90 3.82 -9.22
CA THR A 105 1.16 2.44 -8.76
C THR A 105 0.76 1.41 -9.82
N VAL A 106 -0.40 1.58 -10.46
CA VAL A 106 -0.82 0.70 -11.57
C VAL A 106 0.16 0.78 -12.74
N MET A 107 0.65 1.97 -13.09
CA MET A 107 1.66 2.13 -14.14
C MET A 107 2.96 1.41 -13.80
N VAL A 108 3.48 1.53 -12.57
CA VAL A 108 4.68 0.79 -12.11
C VAL A 108 4.46 -0.71 -12.25
N MET A 109 3.33 -1.24 -11.76
CA MET A 109 3.04 -2.67 -11.81
C MET A 109 2.87 -3.18 -13.24
N VAL A 110 2.02 -2.53 -14.05
CA VAL A 110 1.73 -2.96 -15.43
C VAL A 110 2.99 -2.93 -16.28
N SER A 111 3.80 -1.87 -16.16
CA SER A 111 5.07 -1.81 -16.88
C SER A 111 6.09 -2.85 -16.41
N GLY A 112 6.15 -3.14 -15.10
CA GLY A 112 7.00 -4.21 -14.57
C GLY A 112 6.60 -5.60 -15.09
N PHE A 113 5.31 -5.93 -15.08
CA PHE A 113 4.81 -7.17 -15.70
C PHE A 113 5.05 -7.18 -17.21
N GLY A 114 4.92 -6.04 -17.88
CA GLY A 114 5.22 -5.88 -19.30
C GLY A 114 6.68 -6.18 -19.65
N LEU A 115 7.64 -5.81 -18.79
CA LEU A 115 9.06 -6.16 -18.96
C LEU A 115 9.31 -7.67 -18.85
N VAL A 116 8.60 -8.36 -17.96
CA VAL A 116 8.75 -9.81 -17.76
C VAL A 116 8.08 -10.61 -18.88
N LEU A 117 6.91 -10.16 -19.34
CA LEU A 117 6.06 -10.91 -20.29
C LEU A 117 6.22 -10.50 -21.75
N GLY A 118 6.62 -9.25 -22.02
CA GLY A 118 6.55 -8.63 -23.34
C GLY A 118 7.70 -8.97 -24.29
N GLY A 119 8.76 -9.64 -23.81
CA GLY A 119 9.97 -9.90 -24.58
C GLY A 119 10.63 -8.63 -25.15
N HIS A 120 11.55 -8.79 -26.10
CA HIS A 120 12.38 -7.69 -26.61
C HIS A 120 11.64 -6.64 -27.45
N VAL A 121 10.44 -6.93 -27.96
CA VAL A 121 9.74 -6.04 -28.92
C VAL A 121 9.25 -4.75 -28.28
N HIS A 122 8.90 -4.78 -26.99
CA HIS A 122 8.36 -3.63 -26.26
C HIS A 122 9.18 -3.25 -25.02
N GLU A 123 10.35 -3.87 -24.85
CA GLU A 123 11.21 -3.73 -23.69
C GLU A 123 11.55 -2.27 -23.39
N GLY A 124 12.03 -1.51 -24.39
CA GLY A 124 12.38 -0.10 -24.20
C GLY A 124 11.21 0.80 -23.80
N LEU A 125 9.99 0.52 -24.30
CA LEU A 125 8.80 1.29 -23.93
C LEU A 125 8.40 1.00 -22.47
N PHE A 126 8.32 -0.28 -22.10
CA PHE A 126 7.96 -0.66 -20.74
C PHE A 126 9.02 -0.22 -19.74
N LEU A 127 10.31 -0.31 -20.09
CA LEU A 127 11.41 0.17 -19.25
C LEU A 127 11.28 1.66 -18.97
N LYS A 128 11.03 2.46 -20.02
CA LYS A 128 10.83 3.90 -19.89
C LYS A 128 9.62 4.25 -19.02
N ILE A 129 8.48 3.59 -19.25
CA ILE A 129 7.28 3.79 -18.42
C ILE A 129 7.56 3.40 -16.97
N HIS A 130 8.22 2.26 -16.75
CA HIS A 130 8.56 1.76 -15.42
C HIS A 130 9.45 2.75 -14.67
N ALA A 131 10.59 3.14 -15.26
CA ALA A 131 11.53 4.07 -14.65
C ALA A 131 10.88 5.44 -14.34
N ILE A 132 10.15 6.03 -15.29
CA ILE A 132 9.49 7.33 -15.09
C ILE A 132 8.40 7.21 -14.01
N SER A 133 7.59 6.16 -14.06
CA SER A 133 6.52 5.97 -13.07
C SER A 133 7.11 5.76 -11.67
N VAL A 134 8.22 5.04 -11.51
CA VAL A 134 8.93 4.89 -10.22
C VAL A 134 9.40 6.24 -9.69
N ILE A 135 10.01 7.10 -10.53
CA ILE A 135 10.46 8.44 -10.12
C ILE A 135 9.29 9.28 -9.60
N LEU A 136 8.14 9.24 -10.27
CA LEU A 136 6.93 9.96 -9.85
C LEU A 136 6.24 9.31 -8.63
N TRP A 137 6.34 7.99 -8.51
CA TRP A 137 5.72 7.21 -7.45
C TRP A 137 6.36 7.44 -6.10
N LEU A 138 7.70 7.51 -6.06
CA LEU A 138 8.50 7.67 -4.84
C LEU A 138 8.04 8.83 -3.95
N PRO A 139 7.93 10.09 -4.42
CA PRO A 139 7.48 11.19 -3.58
C PRO A 139 6.02 11.04 -3.11
N LEU A 140 5.13 10.55 -3.97
CA LEU A 140 3.72 10.32 -3.60
C LEU A 140 3.59 9.26 -2.52
N LEU A 141 4.32 8.15 -2.67
CA LEU A 141 4.37 7.09 -1.69
C LEU A 141 4.96 7.60 -0.38
N ALA A 142 6.06 8.35 -0.41
CA ALA A 142 6.71 8.85 0.79
C ALA A 142 5.78 9.78 1.58
N VAL A 143 5.11 10.72 0.91
CA VAL A 143 4.08 11.57 1.54
C VAL A 143 2.94 10.72 2.11
N HIS A 144 2.48 9.69 1.39
CA HIS A 144 1.45 8.77 1.86
C HIS A 144 1.88 8.00 3.12
N ILE A 145 3.09 7.42 3.12
CA ILE A 145 3.65 6.70 4.26
C ILE A 145 3.78 7.66 5.45
N PHE A 146 4.40 8.82 5.25
CA PHE A 146 4.58 9.82 6.31
C PHE A 146 3.25 10.22 6.96
N ALA A 147 2.20 10.41 6.16
CA ALA A 147 0.87 10.78 6.65
C ALA A 147 0.18 9.67 7.47
N TYR A 148 0.47 8.39 7.20
CA TYR A 148 -0.25 7.25 7.76
C TYR A 148 0.57 6.36 8.72
N ILE A 149 1.89 6.51 8.80
CA ILE A 149 2.77 5.58 9.51
C ILE A 149 2.39 5.40 10.99
N ARG A 150 2.10 6.49 11.71
CA ARG A 150 1.68 6.41 13.13
C ARG A 150 0.29 5.81 13.31
N LYS A 151 -0.62 6.10 12.38
CA LYS A 151 -1.99 5.57 12.43
C LYS A 151 -2.01 4.07 12.16
N ALA A 152 -1.22 3.62 11.18
CA ALA A 152 -1.06 2.21 10.85
C ALA A 152 -0.40 1.43 12.00
N SER A 153 0.70 1.95 12.56
CA SER A 153 1.39 1.30 13.68
C SER A 153 0.51 1.19 14.93
N GLY A 154 -0.26 2.24 15.26
CA GLY A 154 -1.22 2.20 16.36
C GLY A 154 -2.33 1.16 16.18
N LEU A 155 -2.84 0.98 14.96
CA LEU A 155 -3.85 -0.06 14.66
C LEU A 155 -3.29 -1.47 14.82
N ILE A 156 -2.06 -1.71 14.38
CA ILE A 156 -1.38 -3.01 14.49
C ILE A 156 -1.06 -3.32 15.96
N ALA A 157 -0.50 -2.36 16.70
CA ALA A 157 -0.19 -2.51 18.11
C ALA A 157 -1.45 -2.81 18.95
N ASN A 158 -2.57 -2.15 18.64
CA ASN A 158 -3.86 -2.41 19.27
C ASN A 158 -4.47 -3.76 18.87
N ASP A 159 -4.17 -4.31 17.70
CA ASP A 159 -4.63 -5.65 17.29
C ASP A 159 -3.78 -6.76 17.93
N TRP A 160 -2.51 -6.49 18.24
CA TRP A 160 -1.58 -7.44 18.87
C TRP A 160 -1.68 -7.48 20.39
N THR A 161 -1.93 -6.34 21.03
CA THR A 161 -2.05 -6.28 22.49
C THR A 161 -3.44 -6.76 22.96
N ARG A 162 -3.47 -7.66 23.95
CA ARG A 162 -4.71 -8.08 24.65
C ARG A 162 -5.46 -6.91 25.34
N LYS A 163 -4.90 -5.69 25.32
CA LYS A 163 -5.44 -4.47 25.93
C LYS A 163 -6.51 -3.78 25.07
N SER A 164 -6.80 -4.25 23.86
CA SER A 164 -7.91 -3.70 23.07
C SER A 164 -9.23 -3.96 23.78
N LYS A 165 -9.89 -2.90 24.25
CA LYS A 165 -11.18 -2.92 24.97
C LYS A 165 -12.32 -3.56 24.15
N TYR A 166 -12.10 -3.84 22.86
CA TYR A 166 -13.06 -4.44 21.93
C TYR A 166 -12.37 -5.44 20.99
N ARG A 167 -12.63 -6.74 21.17
CA ARG A 167 -12.22 -7.78 20.20
C ARG A 167 -13.04 -7.62 18.91
N VAL A 168 -12.37 -7.34 17.81
CA VAL A 168 -13.01 -7.22 16.49
C VAL A 168 -12.98 -8.60 15.82
N PRO A 169 -14.14 -9.22 15.54
CA PRO A 169 -14.20 -10.57 14.96
C PRO A 169 -13.55 -10.64 13.57
N GLY A 170 -13.22 -11.86 13.13
CA GLY A 170 -12.69 -12.12 11.79
C GLY A 170 -11.19 -11.92 11.61
N ARG A 171 -10.39 -12.01 12.68
CA ARG A 171 -8.91 -11.92 12.61
C ARG A 171 -8.32 -13.00 11.68
N GLN A 172 -8.77 -14.24 11.82
CA GLN A 172 -8.25 -15.35 11.00
C GLN A 172 -8.53 -15.15 9.51
N GLY A 173 -9.71 -14.64 9.14
CA GLY A 173 -10.01 -14.32 7.74
C GLY A 173 -9.11 -13.20 7.19
N ARG A 174 -8.79 -12.17 7.99
CA ARG A 174 -7.88 -11.09 7.56
C ARG A 174 -6.44 -11.56 7.38
N ILE A 175 -5.96 -12.46 8.25
CA ILE A 175 -4.63 -13.05 8.11
C ILE A 175 -4.63 -13.99 6.90
N GLY A 176 -5.62 -14.89 6.82
CA GLY A 176 -5.77 -15.86 5.75
C GLY A 176 -5.76 -15.23 4.36
N ILE A 177 -6.50 -14.13 4.14
CA ILE A 177 -6.51 -13.46 2.82
C ILE A 177 -5.16 -12.84 2.45
N ASN A 178 -4.41 -12.29 3.43
CA ASN A 178 -3.08 -11.73 3.15
C ASN A 178 -2.05 -12.84 2.90
N VAL A 179 -2.12 -13.93 3.67
CA VAL A 179 -1.27 -15.12 3.46
C VAL A 179 -1.57 -15.75 2.11
N ALA A 180 -2.85 -15.95 1.77
CA ALA A 180 -3.25 -16.47 0.46
C ALA A 180 -2.77 -15.57 -0.68
N ALA A 181 -2.90 -14.25 -0.53
CA ALA A 181 -2.40 -13.30 -1.53
C ALA A 181 -0.88 -13.40 -1.73
N LEU A 182 -0.11 -13.55 -0.64
CA LEU A 182 1.34 -13.77 -0.69
C LEU A 182 1.70 -15.11 -1.33
N ILE A 183 0.97 -16.18 -1.01
CA ILE A 183 1.20 -17.50 -1.62
C ILE A 183 0.95 -17.42 -3.13
N VAL A 184 -0.18 -16.85 -3.54
CA VAL A 184 -0.53 -16.72 -4.96
C VAL A 184 0.50 -15.86 -5.70
N SER A 185 0.82 -14.66 -5.21
CA SER A 185 1.84 -13.84 -5.88
C SER A 185 3.23 -14.45 -5.80
N GLY A 186 3.56 -15.20 -4.75
CA GLY A 186 4.80 -15.97 -4.64
C GLY A 186 4.90 -17.09 -5.67
N ILE A 187 3.83 -17.86 -5.89
CA ILE A 187 3.78 -18.88 -6.95
C ILE A 187 3.98 -18.21 -8.32
N VAL A 188 3.28 -17.11 -8.58
CA VAL A 188 3.44 -16.35 -9.84
C VAL A 188 4.87 -15.83 -9.98
N ALA A 189 5.49 -15.31 -8.92
CA ALA A 189 6.88 -14.85 -8.95
C ALA A 189 7.85 -15.99 -9.28
N ASN A 190 7.69 -17.17 -8.67
CA ASN A 190 8.52 -18.34 -8.98
C ASN A 190 8.40 -18.78 -10.45
N ILE A 191 7.22 -18.64 -11.05
CA ILE A 191 6.99 -18.99 -12.46
C ILE A 191 7.56 -17.93 -13.41
N LEU A 192 7.34 -16.65 -13.10
CA LEU A 192 7.61 -15.56 -14.03
C LEU A 192 9.04 -15.01 -13.94
N THR A 193 9.67 -14.98 -12.76
CA THR A 193 11.03 -14.44 -12.61
C THR A 193 12.05 -15.10 -13.56
N PRO A 194 12.07 -16.44 -13.77
CA PRO A 194 13.00 -17.07 -14.71
C PRO A 194 12.75 -16.75 -16.18
N LEU A 195 11.60 -16.16 -16.53
CA LEU A 195 11.25 -15.82 -17.91
C LEU A 195 11.88 -14.50 -18.37
N TYR A 196 12.33 -13.67 -17.43
CA TYR A 196 13.00 -12.41 -17.76
C TYR A 196 14.37 -12.68 -18.39
N ARG A 197 14.63 -12.01 -19.52
CA ARG A 197 15.88 -12.13 -20.31
C ARG A 197 16.47 -10.77 -20.69
N GLY A 198 15.98 -9.69 -20.08
CA GLY A 198 16.48 -8.34 -20.36
C GLY A 198 17.82 -8.08 -19.68
N GLU A 199 18.70 -7.36 -20.35
CA GLU A 199 19.97 -6.90 -19.77
C GLU A 199 19.73 -5.60 -18.99
N PRO A 200 20.20 -5.47 -17.74
CA PRO A 200 20.01 -4.24 -16.97
C PRO A 200 20.80 -3.07 -17.59
N GLU A 201 20.09 -2.03 -18.04
CA GLU A 201 20.72 -0.81 -18.57
C GLU A 201 21.57 -0.07 -17.53
N HIS A 202 22.71 0.46 -17.97
CA HIS A 202 23.64 1.23 -17.14
C HIS A 202 23.31 2.72 -17.25
N GLY A 203 22.45 3.23 -16.36
CA GLY A 203 22.08 4.64 -16.28
C GLY A 203 22.07 5.15 -14.84
N ILE A 204 21.85 6.46 -14.66
CA ILE A 204 21.59 7.01 -13.31
C ILE A 204 20.38 6.27 -12.74
N PRO A 205 20.52 5.57 -11.61
CA PRO A 205 19.40 4.81 -11.05
C PRO A 205 18.23 5.76 -10.82
N PRO A 206 17.01 5.44 -11.28
CA PRO A 206 15.79 6.20 -10.98
C PRO A 206 15.64 6.57 -9.50
N LEU A 207 16.30 5.78 -8.63
CA LEU A 207 16.43 5.97 -7.20
C LEU A 207 16.99 7.34 -6.82
N VAL A 208 18.06 7.81 -7.48
CA VAL A 208 18.75 9.05 -7.08
C VAL A 208 17.85 10.25 -7.30
N LEU A 209 17.25 10.36 -8.50
CA LEU A 209 16.29 11.42 -8.82
C LEU A 209 15.04 11.34 -7.93
N GLY A 210 14.55 10.12 -7.72
CA GLY A 210 13.40 9.87 -6.86
C GLY A 210 13.63 10.24 -5.40
N ILE A 211 14.83 9.99 -4.84
CA ILE A 211 15.20 10.38 -3.47
C ILE A 211 15.18 11.90 -3.33
N VAL A 212 15.80 12.63 -4.25
CA VAL A 212 15.83 14.11 -4.21
C VAL A 212 14.40 14.67 -4.23
N ALA A 213 13.58 14.21 -5.18
CA ALA A 213 12.18 14.61 -5.28
C ALA A 213 11.38 14.25 -4.01
N THR A 214 11.66 13.08 -3.42
CA THR A 214 11.03 12.60 -2.18
C THR A 214 11.34 13.49 -0.99
N VAL A 215 12.61 13.84 -0.78
CA VAL A 215 13.02 14.72 0.32
C VAL A 215 12.31 16.06 0.22
N ILE A 216 12.29 16.67 -0.97
CA ILE A 216 11.59 17.93 -1.23
C ILE A 216 10.08 17.79 -0.94
N ALA A 217 9.44 16.76 -1.48
CA ALA A 217 8.01 16.53 -1.31
C ALA A 217 7.60 16.35 0.16
N VAL A 218 8.39 15.60 0.95
CA VAL A 218 8.12 15.40 2.38
C VAL A 218 8.30 16.69 3.17
N ILE A 219 9.34 17.49 2.88
CA ILE A 219 9.56 18.80 3.53
C ILE A 219 8.36 19.73 3.27
N ILE A 220 7.90 19.83 2.02
CA ILE A 220 6.76 20.65 1.62
C ILE A 220 5.46 20.14 2.27
N ALA A 221 5.24 18.83 2.31
CA ALA A 221 4.01 18.25 2.84
C ALA A 221 3.91 18.33 4.38
N ARG A 222 5.05 18.30 5.09
CA ARG A 222 5.14 18.24 6.55
C ARG A 222 4.25 19.26 7.30
N PRO A 223 4.26 20.58 7.00
CA PRO A 223 3.41 21.55 7.69
C PRO A 223 1.91 21.27 7.52
N HIS A 224 1.50 20.76 6.36
CA HIS A 224 0.10 20.46 6.05
C HIS A 224 -0.38 19.13 6.65
N LEU A 225 0.54 18.23 7.00
CA LEU A 225 0.26 16.92 7.58
C LEU A 225 0.34 16.88 9.12
N GLY A 226 0.74 17.98 9.77
CA GLY A 226 0.87 18.09 11.23
C GLY A 226 -0.41 17.78 12.04
N ILE A 227 -1.57 17.75 11.38
CA ILE A 227 -2.88 17.48 11.99
C ILE A 227 -3.19 15.98 12.07
N THR A 228 -2.59 15.12 11.23
CA THR A 228 -2.89 13.67 11.20
C THR A 228 -2.06 12.84 12.18
N ASN A 229 -1.01 13.43 12.75
CA ASN A 229 0.03 12.73 13.51
C ASN A 229 -0.17 12.79 15.04
N LYS A 230 -1.28 13.38 15.50
CA LYS A 230 -1.74 13.25 16.89
C LYS A 230 -2.33 11.85 17.01
N GLY A 231 -1.63 10.96 17.72
CA GLY A 231 -2.17 9.67 18.15
C GLY A 231 -3.50 9.87 18.89
N PRO A 232 -4.26 8.78 19.14
CA PRO A 232 -5.49 8.89 19.92
C PRO A 232 -5.17 9.62 21.23
N ARG A 233 -5.82 10.78 21.47
CA ARG A 233 -5.84 11.34 22.82
C ARG A 233 -6.62 10.32 23.65
N LEU A 234 -5.92 9.68 24.57
CA LEU A 234 -6.50 8.87 25.62
C LEU A 234 -7.48 9.71 26.45
#